data_AF-A0A534LSQ8-F1
#
_entry.id   AF-A0A534LSQ8-F1
#
_cell.length_a   1.000
_cell.length_b   1.000
_cell.length_c   1.000
_cell.angle_alpha   90.00
_cell.angle_beta   90.00
_cell.angle_gamma   90.00
#
_symmetry.space_group_name_H-M   'P 1'
#
loop_
_entity.id
_entity.type
_entity.pdbx_description
1 polymer ?
#
loop_
_entity_poly.entity_id
_entity_poly.type
_entity_poly.pdbx_seq_one_letter_code
_entity_poly.pdbx_strand_id
1 'polypeptide(L)'
;MTIDDYEGERVLISYDVAGSERSVAARVCQIVFGRSKDRTPGPDERRAEGFIWRRGVVWIGQSVLVMPPADAADLTERLRKLGVRVARAPVSIDRSSLEAFRRVPQGSA
;
A
#
# COMPACT_ATOMS: atom_id res chain seq x y z
N MET A 1 -30.34 -1.00 4.82
CA MET A 1 -29.02 -1.50 5.25
C MET A 1 -28.04 -0.36 5.06
N THR A 2 -27.95 0.48 6.08
CA THR A 2 -27.15 1.71 6.09
C THR A 2 -25.68 1.31 6.02
N ILE A 3 -25.02 1.71 4.94
CA ILE A 3 -23.58 1.59 4.76
C ILE A 3 -23.00 2.62 5.71
N ASP A 4 -22.70 2.14 6.92
CA ASP A 4 -21.97 2.89 7.93
C ASP A 4 -20.67 3.38 7.30
N ASP A 5 -20.55 4.69 7.32
CA ASP A 5 -19.38 5.44 6.93
C ASP A 5 -18.17 4.79 7.61
N TYR A 6 -17.24 4.23 6.83
CA TYR A 6 -15.98 3.74 7.39
C TYR A 6 -15.11 4.97 7.75
N GLU A 7 -15.53 5.72 8.78
CA GLU A 7 -14.71 6.59 9.64
C GLU A 7 -13.73 5.75 10.48
N GLY A 8 -13.11 4.76 9.85
CA GLY A 8 -12.06 3.98 10.49
C GLY A 8 -10.78 4.79 10.51
N GLU A 9 -10.05 4.75 11.63
CA GLU A 9 -8.71 5.33 11.76
C GLU A 9 -7.85 4.99 10.52
N ARG A 10 -7.27 6.02 9.91
CA ARG A 10 -6.38 5.85 8.76
C ARG A 10 -4.96 6.10 9.20
N VAL A 11 -4.03 5.34 8.63
CA VAL A 11 -2.61 5.54 8.85
C VAL A 11 -1.96 5.86 7.52
N LEU A 12 -1.27 7.01 7.49
CA LEU A 12 -0.37 7.37 6.42
C LEU A 12 0.97 6.65 6.64
N ILE A 13 1.39 5.93 5.62
CA ILE A 13 2.69 5.30 5.49
C ILE A 13 3.49 6.06 4.45
N SER A 14 4.69 6.49 4.84
CA SER A 14 5.71 6.94 3.90
C SER A 14 6.95 6.08 4.07
N TYR A 15 7.54 5.65 2.97
CA TYR A 15 8.78 4.86 3.00
C TYR A 15 9.86 5.45 2.10
N ASP A 16 11.12 5.17 2.46
CA ASP A 16 12.31 5.61 1.74
C ASP A 16 13.26 4.41 1.58
N VAL A 17 13.61 4.13 0.32
CA VAL A 17 14.57 3.09 -0.05
C VAL A 17 15.87 3.78 -0.43
N ALA A 18 16.98 3.39 0.20
CA ALA A 18 18.29 3.93 -0.17
C ALA A 18 18.59 3.64 -1.65
N GLY A 19 18.95 4.67 -2.41
CA GLY A 19 19.08 4.60 -3.88
C GLY A 19 20.12 3.59 -4.40
N SER A 20 20.99 3.07 -3.54
CA SER A 20 21.99 2.05 -3.87
C SER A 20 21.44 0.62 -3.92
N GLU A 21 20.23 0.36 -3.43
CA GLU A 21 19.70 -1.00 -3.27
C GLU A 21 18.58 -1.34 -4.25
N ARG A 22 18.95 -1.49 -5.53
CA ARG A 22 18.01 -1.80 -6.62
C ARG A 22 17.20 -3.08 -6.39
N SER A 23 17.79 -4.09 -5.75
CA SER A 23 17.11 -5.33 -5.37
C SER A 23 16.04 -5.10 -4.29
N VAL A 24 16.32 -4.25 -3.30
CA VAL A 24 15.37 -3.85 -2.26
C VAL A 24 14.22 -3.07 -2.89
N ALA A 25 14.52 -2.08 -3.75
CA ALA A 25 13.49 -1.30 -4.45
C ALA A 25 12.55 -2.20 -5.26
N ALA A 26 13.09 -3.17 -6.02
CA ALA A 26 12.28 -4.14 -6.76
C ALA A 26 11.40 -4.97 -5.82
N ARG A 27 11.93 -5.39 -4.66
CA ARG A 27 11.17 -6.16 -3.67
C ARG A 27 10.05 -5.34 -3.03
N VAL A 28 10.30 -4.07 -2.73
CA VAL A 28 9.30 -3.13 -2.24
C VAL A 28 8.19 -2.96 -3.27
N CYS A 29 8.52 -2.76 -4.54
CA CYS A 29 7.53 -2.65 -5.61
C CYS A 29 6.64 -3.90 -5.70
N GLN A 30 7.22 -5.10 -5.59
CA GLN A 30 6.45 -6.35 -5.58
C GLN A 30 5.51 -6.47 -4.38
N ILE A 31 5.93 -6.01 -3.20
CA ILE A 31 5.11 -6.02 -1.99
C ILE A 31 3.96 -5.02 -2.13
N VAL A 32 4.27 -3.79 -2.55
CA VAL A 32 3.30 -2.70 -2.63
C VAL A 32 2.35 -2.92 -3.80
N PHE A 33 2.85 -3.06 -5.02
CA PHE A 33 2.05 -3.10 -6.26
C PHE A 33 1.63 -4.51 -6.69
N GLY A 34 2.25 -5.54 -6.10
CA GLY A 34 2.01 -6.93 -6.45
C GLY A 34 2.99 -7.43 -7.50
N ARG A 35 2.84 -8.69 -7.89
CA ARG A 35 3.60 -9.29 -9.00
C ARG A 35 2.72 -9.36 -10.23
N SER A 36 3.18 -8.84 -11.38
CA SER A 36 2.56 -9.18 -12.66
C SER A 36 2.62 -10.69 -12.85
N LYS A 37 1.47 -11.34 -12.93
CA LYS A 37 1.36 -12.72 -13.38
C LYS A 37 0.20 -12.84 -14.35
N ASP A 38 0.53 -13.26 -15.57
CA ASP A 38 -0.34 -13.87 -16.59
C ASP A 38 -1.03 -15.18 -16.11
N ARG A 39 -1.42 -15.30 -14.84
CA ARG A 39 -2.03 -16.53 -14.32
C ARG A 39 -3.10 -16.25 -13.27
N THR A 40 -4.22 -16.95 -13.44
CA THR A 40 -5.41 -16.92 -12.58
C THR A 40 -5.05 -17.15 -11.11
N PRO A 41 -5.35 -16.21 -10.20
CA PRO A 41 -4.91 -16.31 -8.83
C PRO A 41 -5.72 -17.33 -8.00
N GLY A 42 -5.02 -18.17 -7.23
CA GLY A 42 -5.61 -19.01 -6.18
C GLY A 42 -5.89 -18.25 -4.86
N PRO A 43 -6.53 -18.90 -3.87
CA PRO A 43 -6.91 -18.26 -2.59
C PRO A 43 -5.71 -17.74 -1.77
N ASP A 44 -4.52 -18.32 -1.92
CA ASP A 44 -3.26 -17.83 -1.31
C ASP A 44 -2.63 -16.66 -2.12
N GLU A 45 -3.01 -16.49 -3.39
CA GLU A 45 -2.53 -15.39 -4.26
C GLU A 45 -3.24 -14.06 -4.01
N ARG A 46 -4.26 -14.00 -3.14
CA ARG A 46 -4.70 -12.72 -2.54
C ARG A 46 -3.59 -12.04 -1.72
N ARG A 47 -2.56 -12.78 -1.29
CA ARG A 47 -1.31 -12.22 -0.74
C ARG A 47 -0.32 -11.76 -1.82
N ALA A 48 -0.51 -12.20 -3.07
CA ALA A 48 0.29 -11.81 -4.24
C ALA A 48 -0.27 -10.56 -4.94
N GLU A 49 -1.56 -10.25 -4.73
CA GLU A 49 -2.13 -8.91 -4.91
C GLU A 49 -1.42 -7.97 -3.92
N GLY A 50 -0.59 -7.06 -4.42
CA GLY A 50 0.12 -6.11 -3.58
C GLY A 50 -0.82 -5.28 -2.71
N PHE A 51 -0.27 -4.61 -1.70
CA PHE A 51 -1.04 -3.79 -0.76
C PHE A 51 -2.00 -2.79 -1.42
N ILE A 52 -1.69 -2.22 -2.59
CA ILE A 52 -2.58 -1.25 -3.27
C ILE A 52 -3.96 -1.85 -3.61
N TRP A 53 -4.04 -3.16 -3.80
CA TRP A 53 -5.29 -3.85 -4.16
C TRP A 53 -6.13 -4.21 -2.92
N ARG A 54 -5.57 -4.08 -1.72
CA ARG A 54 -6.32 -4.35 -0.49
C ARG A 54 -7.37 -3.28 -0.22
N ARG A 55 -8.50 -3.72 0.34
CA ARG A 55 -9.64 -2.84 0.65
C ARG A 55 -9.21 -1.73 1.63
N GLY A 56 -9.44 -0.48 1.25
CA GLY A 56 -9.17 0.69 2.09
C GLY A 56 -7.74 1.21 2.00
N VAL A 57 -6.87 0.58 1.19
CA VAL A 57 -5.57 1.13 0.83
C VAL A 57 -5.74 2.12 -0.31
N VAL A 58 -5.16 3.31 -0.16
CA VAL A 58 -5.13 4.36 -1.17
C VAL A 58 -3.70 4.80 -1.40
N TRP A 59 -3.25 4.68 -2.65
CA TRP A 59 -1.94 5.15 -3.08
C TRP A 59 -2.03 6.62 -3.49
N ILE A 60 -1.28 7.50 -2.84
CA ILE A 60 -1.39 8.96 -3.06
C ILE A 60 -0.09 9.62 -3.55
N GLY A 61 1.05 8.93 -3.43
CA GLY A 61 2.38 9.43 -3.80
C GLY A 61 3.34 8.29 -4.09
N GLN A 62 4.48 8.55 -4.74
CA GLN A 62 5.39 7.48 -5.20
C GLN A 62 5.73 6.45 -4.09
N SER A 63 6.03 6.90 -2.88
CA SER A 63 6.28 6.06 -1.72
C SER A 63 5.34 6.33 -0.54
N VAL A 64 4.13 6.83 -0.85
CA VAL A 64 3.15 7.26 0.17
C VAL A 64 1.81 6.58 -0.05
N LEU A 65 1.32 5.90 1.00
CA LEU A 65 0.03 5.22 1.01
C LEU A 65 -0.75 5.58 2.27
N VAL A 66 -2.07 5.58 2.18
CA VAL A 66 -2.99 5.67 3.32
C VAL A 66 -3.75 4.36 3.40
N MET A 67 -3.86 3.77 4.60
CA MET A 67 -4.46 2.45 4.76
C MET A 67 -5.03 2.22 6.16
N PRO A 68 -5.82 1.14 6.37
CA PRO A 68 -6.24 0.72 7.70
C PRO A 68 -5.04 0.41 8.62
N PRO A 69 -5.18 0.50 9.95
CA PRO A 69 -4.06 0.35 10.88
C PRO A 69 -3.41 -1.04 10.83
N ALA A 70 -4.21 -2.08 10.57
CA ALA A 70 -3.75 -3.46 10.41
C ALA A 70 -2.84 -3.63 9.19
N ASP A 71 -3.24 -3.10 8.03
CA ASP A 71 -2.42 -3.11 6.83
C ASP A 71 -1.16 -2.26 6.98
N ALA A 72 -1.27 -1.12 7.66
CA ALA A 72 -0.12 -0.26 7.97
C ALA A 72 0.91 -0.99 8.84
N ALA A 73 0.48 -1.81 9.78
CA ALA A 73 1.37 -2.62 10.61
C ALA A 73 2.07 -3.72 9.79
N ASP A 74 1.30 -4.49 9.00
CA ASP A 74 1.82 -5.56 8.12
C ASP A 74 2.83 -5.00 7.10
N LEU A 75 2.49 -3.90 6.41
CA LEU A 75 3.39 -3.27 5.46
C LEU A 75 4.67 -2.76 6.13
N THR A 76 4.54 -2.08 7.28
CA THR A 76 5.70 -1.57 8.03
C THR A 76 6.64 -2.68 8.43
N GLU A 77 6.12 -3.79 8.96
CA GLU A 77 6.94 -4.93 9.36
C GLU A 77 7.71 -5.51 8.18
N ARG A 78 7.03 -5.73 7.04
CA ARG A 78 7.66 -6.28 5.83
C ARG A 78 8.74 -5.36 5.26
N LEU A 79 8.49 -4.05 5.21
CA LEU A 79 9.45 -3.07 4.69
C LEU A 79 10.66 -2.93 5.62
N ARG A 80 10.46 -2.88 6.94
CA ARG A 80 11.55 -2.81 7.92
C ARG A 80 12.45 -4.05 7.88
N LYS A 81 11.88 -5.25 7.66
CA LYS A 81 12.67 -6.49 7.45
C LYS A 81 13.59 -6.42 6.22
N LEU A 82 13.30 -5.54 5.28
CA LEU A 82 14.12 -5.28 4.09
C LEU A 82 15.11 -4.10 4.29
N GLY A 83 15.22 -3.55 5.50
CA GLY A 83 16.08 -2.39 5.77
C GLY A 83 15.50 -1.04 5.32
N VAL A 84 14.25 -1.01 4.89
CA VAL A 84 13.60 0.21 4.39
C VAL A 84 13.18 1.12 5.55
N ARG A 85 13.44 2.42 5.42
CA ARG A 85 12.97 3.41 6.40
C ARG A 85 11.47 3.66 6.18
N VAL A 86 10.68 3.56 7.26
CA VAL A 86 9.23 3.70 7.21
C VAL A 86 8.76 4.63 8.32
N ALA A 87 8.05 5.70 7.93
CA ALA A 87 7.31 6.59 8.81
C ALA A 87 5.83 6.22 8.80
N ARG A 88 5.20 6.30 9.98
CA ARG A 88 3.76 6.09 10.17
C ARG A 88 3.17 7.29 10.89
N ALA A 89 2.04 7.79 10.42
CA ALA A 89 1.29 8.82 11.12
C ALA A 89 -0.20 8.50 11.05
N PRO A 90 -0.95 8.54 12.18
CA PRO A 90 -2.41 8.52 12.11
C PRO A 90 -2.88 9.79 11.39
N VAL A 91 -3.88 9.66 10.54
CA VAL A 91 -4.48 10.78 9.80
C VAL A 91 -6.00 10.69 9.85
N SER A 92 -6.64 11.82 10.09
CA SER A 92 -8.08 11.98 9.98
C SER A 92 -8.38 12.61 8.63
N ILE A 93 -8.77 11.77 7.67
CA ILE A 93 -9.18 12.19 6.33
C ILE A 93 -10.39 11.36 5.93
N ASP A 94 -11.45 12.03 5.49
CA ASP A 94 -12.62 11.34 4.97
C ASP A 94 -12.27 10.62 3.66
N ARG A 95 -13.05 9.60 3.34
CA ARG A 95 -12.77 8.77 2.17
C ARG A 95 -12.87 9.55 0.87
N SER A 96 -13.86 10.42 0.70
CA SER A 96 -14.05 11.23 -0.51
C SER A 96 -12.84 12.12 -0.79
N SER A 97 -12.33 12.83 0.21
CA SER A 97 -11.14 13.66 0.09
C SER A 97 -9.89 12.83 -0.21
N LEU A 98 -9.75 11.66 0.41
CA LEU A 98 -8.63 10.76 0.16
C LEU A 98 -8.61 10.22 -1.28
N GLU A 99 -9.78 9.90 -1.83
CA GLU A 99 -9.90 9.43 -3.22
C GLU A 99 -9.50 10.51 -4.24
N ALA A 100 -9.62 11.81 -3.91
CA ALA A 100 -9.13 12.90 -4.78
C ALA A 100 -7.60 12.89 -4.97
N PHE A 101 -6.86 12.31 -4.03
CA PHE A 101 -5.40 12.13 -4.12
C PHE A 101 -5.01 10.78 -4.73
N ARG A 102 -5.97 9.91 -5.04
CA ARG A 102 -5.69 8.55 -5.50
C ARG A 102 -4.93 8.57 -6.82
N ARG A 103 -3.80 7.89 -6.83
CA ARG A 103 -3.04 7.58 -8.03
C ARG A 103 -3.52 6.25 -8.59
N VAL A 104 -3.68 6.21 -9.90
CA VAL A 104 -3.90 4.96 -10.63
C VAL A 104 -2.53 4.39 -10.98
N PRO A 105 -2.23 3.12 -10.69
CA PRO A 105 -1.04 2.47 -11.24
C PRO A 105 -1.13 2.55 -12.76
N GLN A 106 -0.28 3.36 -13.39
CA GLN A 106 -0.14 3.32 -14.84
C GLN A 106 0.54 1.99 -15.17
N GLY A 107 -0.26 1.02 -15.60
CA GLY A 107 0.27 -0.15 -16.28
C GLY A 107 0.94 0.32 -17.56
N SER A 108 2.23 0.02 -17.73
CA SER A 108 2.88 0.12 -19.03
C SER A 108 2.03 -0.61 -20.06
N ALA A 109 1.57 0.13 -21.07
CA ALA A 109 1.25 -0.43 -22.38
C ALA A 109 2.50 -1.04 -23.02
#